data_AF-A0A8T4U504-F1
#
_entry.id   AF-A0A8T4U504-F1
#
_cell.length_a   1.000
_cell.length_b   1.000
_cell.length_c   1.000
_cell.angle_alpha   90.00
_cell.angle_beta   90.00
_cell.angle_gamma   90.00
#
_symmetry.space_group_name_H-M   'P 1'
#
loop_
_entity.id
_entity.type
_entity.pdbx_description
1 polymer ?
#
loop_
_entity_poly.entity_id
_entity_poly.type
_entity_poly.pdbx_seq_one_letter_code
_entity_poly.pdbx_strand_id
1 'polypeptide(L)' 'MTSLTFAIPDEFKSEMKKLSWVNWSELANKELVEELKRQEMLKEFKKIVSKSKFTEKDADELSKKVKDSMYKKLKKEGLI' A
#
# COMPACT_ATOMS: atom_id res chain seq x y z
N MET A 1 -24.31 16.59 -4.38
CA MET A 1 -22.84 16.68 -4.37
C MET A 1 -22.44 17.82 -3.45
N THR A 2 -21.35 17.66 -2.72
CA THR A 2 -20.80 18.68 -1.80
C THR A 2 -19.56 19.28 -2.44
N SER A 3 -19.35 20.59 -2.31
CA SER A 3 -18.14 21.27 -2.79
C SER A 3 -17.06 21.29 -1.70
N LEU A 4 -15.82 21.13 -2.12
CA LEU A 4 -14.64 21.21 -1.26
C LEU A 4 -13.64 22.16 -1.91
N THR A 5 -13.23 23.18 -1.18
CA THR A 5 -12.30 24.21 -1.65
C THR A 5 -10.95 24.02 -0.98
N PHE A 6 -9.89 23.93 -1.77
CA PHE A 6 -8.52 23.83 -1.29
C PHE A 6 -7.68 24.99 -1.82
N ALA A 7 -6.75 25.46 -1.01
CA ALA A 7 -5.70 26.37 -1.48
C ALA A 7 -4.64 25.57 -2.23
N ILE A 8 -4.28 26.04 -3.41
CA ILE A 8 -3.16 25.52 -4.20
C ILE A 8 -2.22 26.68 -4.53
N PRO A 9 -0.91 26.45 -4.73
CA PRO A 9 0.00 27.48 -5.19
C PRO A 9 -0.42 28.03 -6.56
N ASP A 10 -0.16 29.31 -6.80
CA ASP A 10 -0.59 30.00 -8.03
C ASP A 10 0.09 29.43 -9.29
N GLU A 11 1.31 28.90 -9.14
CA GLU A 11 2.04 28.21 -10.21
C GLU A 11 1.26 26.97 -10.68
N PHE A 12 0.75 26.16 -9.74
CA PHE A 12 -0.06 24.98 -10.07
C PHE A 12 -1.35 25.33 -10.78
N LYS A 13 -2.04 26.38 -10.31
CA LYS A 13 -3.27 26.87 -10.96
C LYS A 13 -3.03 27.27 -12.41
N SER A 14 -1.87 27.88 -12.68
CA SER A 14 -1.47 28.32 -14.01
C SER A 14 -1.23 27.13 -14.94
N GLU A 15 -0.53 26.09 -14.47
CA GLU A 15 -0.32 24.85 -15.23
C GLU A 15 -1.62 24.07 -15.46
N MET A 16 -2.48 23.96 -14.44
CA MET A 16 -3.78 23.30 -14.55
C MET A 16 -4.68 23.96 -15.60
N LYS A 17 -4.63 25.29 -15.72
CA LYS A 17 -5.37 26.05 -16.75
C LYS A 17 -4.89 25.74 -18.17
N LYS A 18 -3.59 25.49 -18.38
CA LYS A 18 -3.04 25.12 -19.70
C LYS A 18 -3.56 23.76 -20.16
N LEU A 19 -3.85 22.88 -19.21
CA LEU A 19 -4.41 21.54 -19.43
C LEU A 19 -5.93 21.55 -19.25
N SER A 20 -6.63 22.45 -19.95
CA SER A 20 -8.08 22.67 -19.81
C SER A 20 -8.93 21.46 -20.22
N TRP A 21 -8.35 20.49 -20.92
CA TRP A 21 -9.01 19.24 -21.31
C TRP A 21 -9.11 18.23 -20.14
N VAL A 22 -8.40 18.46 -19.04
CA VAL A 22 -8.42 17.59 -17.86
C VAL A 22 -9.58 17.97 -16.93
N ASN A 23 -10.39 16.98 -16.55
CA ASN A 23 -11.40 17.14 -15.51
C ASN A 23 -10.76 17.05 -14.11
N TRP A 24 -10.20 18.17 -13.66
CA TRP A 24 -9.46 18.24 -12.38
C TRP A 24 -10.29 17.87 -11.16
N SER A 25 -11.59 18.18 -11.17
CA SER A 25 -12.49 17.82 -10.06
C SER A 25 -12.70 16.31 -9.96
N GLU A 26 -12.85 15.62 -11.09
CA GLU A 26 -12.98 14.16 -11.12
C GLU A 26 -11.69 13.47 -10.71
N LEU A 27 -10.55 13.96 -11.21
CA LEU A 27 -9.24 13.46 -10.81
C LEU A 27 -9.04 13.61 -9.29
N ALA A 28 -9.30 14.81 -8.75
CA ALA A 28 -9.18 15.06 -7.31
C ALA A 28 -10.12 14.15 -6.50
N ASN A 29 -11.37 14.00 -6.92
CA ASN A 29 -12.31 13.11 -6.24
C ASN A 29 -11.83 11.65 -6.22
N LYS A 30 -11.32 11.15 -7.34
CA LYS A 30 -10.80 9.79 -7.43
C LYS A 30 -9.63 9.57 -6.46
N GLU A 31 -8.67 10.48 -6.46
CA GLU A 31 -7.50 10.39 -5.58
C GLU A 31 -7.89 10.49 -4.10
N LEU A 32 -8.84 11.37 -3.74
CA LEU A 32 -9.34 11.47 -2.37
C LEU A 32 -10.04 10.19 -1.91
N VAL A 33 -10.86 9.56 -2.77
CA VAL A 33 -11.54 8.30 -2.44
C VAL A 33 -10.54 7.15 -2.26
N GLU A 34 -9.55 7.03 -3.15
CA GLU A 34 -8.51 6.01 -3.02
C GLU A 34 -7.66 6.21 -1.77
N GLU A 35 -7.30 7.46 -1.45
CA GLU A 35 -6.55 7.77 -0.23
C GLU A 35 -7.35 7.43 1.03
N LEU A 36 -8.65 7.73 1.08
CA LEU A 36 -9.50 7.35 2.20
C LEU A 36 -9.56 5.83 2.40
N LYS A 37 -9.75 5.06 1.32
CA LYS A 37 -9.72 3.59 1.37
C LYS A 37 -8.37 3.07 1.88
N ARG A 38 -7.27 3.66 1.41
CA ARG A 38 -5.92 3.29 1.85
C ARG A 38 -5.72 3.52 3.34
N GLN A 39 -6.18 4.67 3.85
CA GLN A 39 -6.08 4.99 5.28
C GLN A 39 -6.94 4.06 6.13
N GLU A 40 -8.14 3.71 5.66
CA GLU A 40 -9.01 2.73 6.33
C GLU A 40 -8.36 1.34 6.37
N MET A 41 -7.82 0.87 5.24
CA MET A 41 -7.10 -0.40 5.17
C MET A 41 -5.88 -0.41 6.11
N LEU A 42 -5.10 0.66 6.14
CA LEU A 42 -3.96 0.77 7.06
C LEU A 42 -4.41 0.76 8.53
N LYS A 43 -5.54 1.37 8.86
CA LYS A 43 -6.11 1.35 10.20
C LYS A 43 -6.50 -0.07 10.61
N GLU A 44 -7.19 -0.80 9.74
CA GLU A 44 -7.55 -2.20 10.00
C GLU A 44 -6.33 -3.11 10.08
N PHE A 45 -5.36 -2.94 9.18
CA PHE A 45 -4.08 -3.64 9.23
C PHE A 45 -3.37 -3.41 10.56
N LYS A 46 -3.26 -2.16 11.01
CA LYS A 46 -2.68 -1.80 12.32
C LYS A 46 -3.39 -2.51 13.47
N LYS A 47 -4.71 -2.61 13.47
CA LYS A 47 -5.46 -3.38 14.49
C LYS A 47 -5.09 -4.85 14.46
N ILE A 48 -5.03 -5.47 13.29
CA ILE A 48 -4.67 -6.89 13.13
C ILE A 48 -3.26 -7.14 13.68
N VAL A 49 -2.28 -6.31 13.29
CA VAL A 49 -0.88 -6.51 13.69
C VAL A 49 -0.57 -6.00 15.10
N SER A 50 -1.43 -5.17 15.71
CA SER A 50 -1.19 -4.57 17.04
C SER A 50 -0.95 -5.58 18.17
N LYS A 51 -1.49 -6.79 18.04
CA LYS A 51 -1.29 -7.89 19.01
C LYS A 51 -0.17 -8.85 18.59
N SER A 52 0.40 -8.67 17.41
CA SER A 52 1.49 -9.50 16.92
C SER A 52 2.77 -9.17 17.70
N LYS A 53 3.44 -10.22 18.18
CA LYS A 53 4.80 -10.14 18.74
C LYS A 53 5.85 -10.55 17.70
N PHE A 54 5.44 -10.76 16.45
CA PHE A 54 6.31 -11.24 15.39
C PHE A 54 7.38 -10.20 15.07
N THR A 55 8.63 -10.59 15.25
CA THR A 55 9.83 -9.77 15.07
C THR A 55 10.58 -10.16 13.80
N GLU A 56 11.57 -9.35 13.41
CA GLU A 56 12.47 -9.70 12.31
C GLU A 56 13.24 -11.01 12.58
N LYS A 57 13.61 -11.27 13.84
CA LYS A 57 14.25 -12.54 14.22
C LYS A 57 13.35 -13.73 13.96
N ASP A 58 12.05 -13.61 14.26
CA ASP A 58 11.07 -14.66 13.96
C ASP A 58 10.95 -14.91 12.45
N ALA A 59 11.04 -13.85 11.63
CA ALA A 59 11.06 -13.96 10.18
C ALA A 59 12.31 -14.69 9.67
N ASP A 60 13.49 -14.38 10.22
CA ASP A 60 14.75 -15.04 9.87
C ASP A 60 14.77 -16.52 10.25
N GLU A 61 14.29 -16.85 11.45
CA GLU A 61 14.16 -18.23 11.90
C GLU A 61 13.18 -19.03 11.04
N LEU A 62 12.05 -18.42 10.69
CA LEU A 62 11.07 -19.02 9.80
C LEU A 62 11.68 -19.28 8.42
N SER A 63 12.41 -18.31 7.87
CA SER A 63 13.10 -18.44 6.58
C SER A 63 14.06 -19.62 6.55
N LYS A 64 14.87 -19.80 7.60
CA LYS A 64 15.77 -20.95 7.74
C LYS A 64 15.01 -22.27 7.79
N LYS A 65 13.96 -22.36 8.62
CA LYS A 65 13.13 -23.57 8.73
C LYS A 65 12.47 -23.95 7.40
N VAL A 66 11.98 -22.97 6.66
CA VAL A 66 11.36 -23.19 5.34
C VAL A 66 12.41 -23.72 4.34
N LYS A 67 13.61 -23.11 4.30
CA LYS A 67 14.72 -23.57 3.44
C LYS A 67 15.12 -25.01 3.76
N ASP A 68 15.30 -25.33 5.04
CA ASP A 68 15.70 -26.67 5.47
C ASP A 68 14.63 -27.72 5.14
N SER A 69 13.35 -27.38 5.35
CA SER A 69 12.22 -28.24 5.00
C SER A 69 12.16 -28.49 3.49
N MET A 70 12.30 -27.43 2.68
CA MET A 70 12.29 -27.55 1.23
C MET A 70 13.47 -28.39 0.72
N TYR A 71 14.67 -28.17 1.26
CA TYR A 71 15.85 -28.96 0.93
C TYR A 71 15.65 -30.45 1.24
N LYS A 72 15.12 -30.78 2.43
CA LYS A 72 14.82 -32.17 2.80
C LYS A 72 13.80 -32.82 1.86
N LYS A 73 12.77 -32.07 1.44
CA LYS A 73 11.77 -32.55 0.49
C LYS A 73 12.38 -32.84 -0.87
N LEU A 74 13.12 -31.89 -1.45
CA LEU A 74 13.76 -32.05 -2.75
C LEU A 74 14.76 -33.21 -2.77
N LYS A 75 15.53 -33.37 -1.69
CA LYS A 75 16.45 -34.51 -1.53
C LYS A 75 15.72 -35.85 -1.45
N LYS A 76 14.57 -35.90 -0.77
CA LYS A 76 13.73 -37.11 -0.70
C LYS A 76 13.14 -37.47 -2.07
N GLU A 77 12.80 -36.46 -2.87
CA GLU A 77 12.25 -36.62 -4.21
C GLU A 77 13.32 -36.86 -5.28
N GLY A 78 14.61 -36.87 -4.92
CA GLY A 78 15.72 -37.13 -5.84
C GLY A 78 15.98 -36.02 -6.85
N LEU A 79 15.46 -34.82 -6.58
CA LEU A 79 15.61 -33.64 -7.44
C LEU A 79 16.93 -32.89 -7.16
N ILE A 80 17.55 -33.17 -6.01
CA ILE A 80 18.88 -32.73 -5.58
C ILE A 80 19.54 -33.79 -4.67
#